data_AF-A0A5P1E6J1-F1
#
_entry.id   AF-A0A5P1E6J1-F1
#
_cell.length_a   1.000
_cell.length_b   1.000
_cell.length_c   1.000
_cell.angle_alpha   90.00
_cell.angle_beta   90.00
_cell.angle_gamma   90.00
#
_symmetry.space_group_name_H-M   'P 1'
#
loop_
_entity.id
_entity.type
_entity.pdbx_description
1 polymer ?
#
loop_
_entity_poly.entity_id
_entity_poly.type
_entity_poly.pdbx_seq_one_letter_code
_entity_poly.pdbx_strand_id
1 'polypeptide(L)'
;MHKISGLPMGQMLYQEYFPSNHELSQLKDCMPDRYETLWDLTCHCHIALAQFEPLAKMTKSNVSLKQFASYLFRNLESNSSEAICELAPLTPSGVNSLLKKIDAHSYTISSPESGFPAGTKFKSFLWHETAPIRPMTLLAGYLAIWLKKCMVPYQSGDALPLEVLYPAVQLTYKKEL
;
A
#
# COMPACT_ATOMS: atom_id res chain seq x y z
N MET A 1 16.01 -14.56 3.90
CA MET A 1 15.83 -13.46 2.92
C MET A 1 16.18 -13.85 1.50
N HIS A 2 17.40 -14.28 1.16
CA HIS A 2 17.73 -14.82 -0.18
C HIS A 2 16.73 -15.88 -0.68
N LYS A 3 16.30 -16.82 0.18
CA LYS A 3 15.28 -17.82 -0.17
C LYS A 3 13.90 -17.22 -0.50
N ILE A 4 13.54 -16.09 0.10
CA ILE A 4 12.24 -15.43 -0.07
C ILE A 4 12.31 -14.47 -1.26
N SER A 5 13.28 -13.55 -1.27
CA SER A 5 13.46 -12.57 -2.35
C SER A 5 13.99 -13.17 -3.65
N GLY A 6 14.69 -14.31 -3.60
CA GLY A 6 15.34 -14.94 -4.77
C GLY A 6 16.54 -14.15 -5.32
N LEU A 7 17.05 -13.17 -4.58
CA LEU A 7 18.08 -12.25 -5.08
C LEU A 7 19.49 -12.67 -4.62
N PRO A 8 20.50 -12.65 -5.53
CA PRO A 8 21.88 -12.92 -5.17
C PRO A 8 22.43 -11.86 -4.21
N MET A 9 23.20 -12.31 -3.23
CA MET A 9 23.77 -11.44 -2.19
C MET A 9 24.80 -10.47 -2.80
N GLY A 10 24.64 -9.17 -2.57
CA GLY A 10 25.63 -8.14 -2.94
C GLY A 10 25.50 -7.50 -4.32
N GLN A 11 24.52 -7.87 -5.15
CA GLN A 11 24.36 -7.32 -6.51
C GLN A 11 23.12 -6.43 -6.72
N MET A 12 22.28 -6.25 -5.70
CA MET A 12 21.03 -5.52 -5.90
C MET A 12 21.26 -4.01 -5.85
N LEU A 13 21.23 -3.37 -7.02
CA LEU A 13 21.04 -1.92 -7.13
C LEU A 13 19.58 -1.63 -6.77
N TYR A 14 19.32 -1.39 -5.48
CA TYR A 14 18.02 -0.86 -5.06
C TYR A 14 17.96 0.64 -5.35
N GLN A 15 16.92 1.06 -6.06
CA GLN A 15 16.59 2.47 -6.25
C GLN A 15 15.12 2.70 -5.90
N GLU A 16 14.86 3.69 -5.06
CA GLU A 16 13.53 4.24 -4.85
C GLU A 16 12.99 4.73 -6.18
N TYR A 17 11.83 4.22 -6.61
CA TYR A 17 11.30 4.49 -7.93
C TYR A 17 9.76 4.47 -7.93
N PHE A 18 9.18 5.50 -8.55
CA PHE A 18 7.76 5.60 -8.81
C PHE A 18 7.51 5.57 -10.33
N PRO A 19 6.67 4.66 -10.86
CA PRO A 19 6.41 4.58 -12.30
C PRO A 19 5.75 5.85 -12.82
N SER A 20 6.14 6.31 -14.00
CA SER A 20 5.46 7.40 -14.71
C SER A 20 4.06 6.97 -15.19
N ASN A 21 3.21 7.92 -15.56
CA ASN A 21 1.87 7.62 -16.11
C ASN A 21 1.93 6.69 -17.34
N HIS A 22 2.95 6.85 -18.17
CA HIS A 22 3.16 5.98 -19.33
C HIS A 22 3.51 4.55 -18.91
N GLU A 23 4.42 4.39 -17.96
CA GLU A 23 4.80 3.08 -17.43
C GLU A 23 3.66 2.41 -16.66
N LEU A 24 2.82 3.17 -15.94
CA LEU A 24 1.60 2.65 -15.30
C LEU A 24 0.60 2.14 -16.35
N SER A 25 0.42 2.86 -17.46
CA SER A 25 -0.44 2.40 -18.56
C SER A 25 0.09 1.10 -19.15
N GLN A 26 1.40 1.03 -19.45
CA GLN A 26 2.01 -0.20 -19.95
C GLN A 26 1.94 -1.35 -18.95
N LEU A 27 2.12 -1.08 -17.66
CA LEU A 27 2.01 -2.09 -16.61
C LEU A 27 0.60 -2.67 -16.57
N LYS A 28 -0.42 -1.82 -16.69
CA LYS A 28 -1.82 -2.22 -16.75
C LYS A 28 -2.11 -3.16 -17.92
N ASP A 29 -1.57 -2.84 -19.10
CA ASP A 29 -1.84 -3.60 -20.32
C ASP A 29 -1.01 -4.89 -20.41
N CYS A 30 0.29 -4.84 -20.04
CA CYS A 30 1.22 -5.95 -20.22
C CYS A 30 1.28 -6.90 -19.02
N MET A 31 1.04 -6.39 -17.80
CA MET A 31 1.21 -7.13 -16.55
C MET A 31 0.12 -6.76 -15.53
N PRO A 32 -1.16 -7.05 -15.82
CA PRO A 32 -2.30 -6.59 -15.02
C PRO A 32 -2.21 -7.03 -13.56
N ASP A 33 -1.70 -8.22 -13.25
CA ASP A 33 -1.55 -8.68 -11.87
C ASP A 33 -0.60 -7.80 -11.03
N ARG A 34 0.48 -7.31 -11.65
CA ARG A 34 1.43 -6.38 -11.02
C ARG A 34 0.79 -5.02 -10.82
N TYR A 35 0.07 -4.53 -11.84
CA TYR A 35 -0.68 -3.28 -11.74
C TYR A 35 -1.70 -3.32 -10.60
N GLU A 36 -2.51 -4.38 -10.54
CA GLU A 36 -3.51 -4.57 -9.49
C GLU A 36 -2.86 -4.66 -8.10
N THR A 37 -1.71 -5.33 -7.97
CA THR A 37 -1.01 -5.40 -6.67
C THR A 37 -0.44 -4.06 -6.26
N LEU A 38 0.12 -3.30 -7.21
CA LEU A 38 0.62 -1.95 -6.95
C LEU A 38 -0.51 -1.01 -6.53
N TRP A 39 -1.62 -1.07 -7.24
CA TRP A 39 -2.82 -0.31 -6.94
C TRP A 39 -3.34 -0.62 -5.53
N ASP A 40 -3.58 -1.90 -5.26
CA ASP A 40 -4.09 -2.39 -3.98
C ASP A 40 -3.14 -2.04 -2.81
N LEU A 41 -1.83 -2.23 -2.99
CA LEU A 41 -0.82 -1.86 -1.99
C LEU A 41 -0.82 -0.35 -1.71
N THR A 42 -0.97 0.46 -2.76
CA THR A 42 -1.04 1.92 -2.62
C THR A 42 -2.28 2.33 -1.83
N CYS A 43 -3.44 1.70 -2.08
CA CYS A 43 -4.65 1.91 -1.27
C CYS A 43 -4.39 1.58 0.20
N HIS A 44 -3.80 0.42 0.48
CA HIS A 44 -3.47 -0.02 1.84
C HIS A 44 -2.51 0.94 2.57
N CYS A 45 -1.52 1.54 1.89
CA CYS A 45 -0.68 2.59 2.49
C CYS A 45 -1.48 3.84 2.90
N HIS A 46 -2.41 4.30 2.06
CA HIS A 46 -3.24 5.46 2.36
C HIS A 46 -4.29 5.16 3.43
N ILE A 47 -4.81 3.93 3.47
CA ILE A 47 -5.72 3.47 4.52
C ILE A 47 -4.98 3.45 5.86
N ALA A 48 -3.78 2.89 5.91
CA ALA A 48 -2.96 2.90 7.12
C ALA A 48 -2.73 4.33 7.62
N LEU A 49 -2.40 5.25 6.72
CA LEU A 49 -2.28 6.67 7.05
C LEU A 49 -3.58 7.24 7.64
N ALA A 50 -4.74 6.93 7.06
CA ALA A 50 -6.05 7.38 7.56
C ALA A 50 -6.35 6.81 8.96
N GLN A 51 -5.91 5.59 9.25
CA GLN A 51 -6.09 4.96 10.55
C GLN A 51 -5.24 5.62 11.64
N PHE A 52 -4.01 5.99 11.36
CA PHE A 52 -3.08 6.50 12.37
C PHE A 52 -2.98 8.02 12.47
N GLU A 53 -3.11 8.76 11.37
CA GLU A 53 -2.95 10.21 11.36
C GLU A 53 -4.29 10.96 11.50
N PRO A 54 -4.30 12.14 12.12
CA PRO A 54 -5.43 13.06 12.04
C PRO A 54 -5.47 13.74 10.67
N LEU A 55 -6.66 14.16 10.24
CA LEU A 55 -6.92 14.79 8.93
C LEU A 55 -5.91 15.91 8.59
N ALA A 56 -5.56 16.75 9.58
CA ALA A 56 -4.65 17.88 9.40
C ALA A 56 -3.23 17.50 8.98
N LYS A 57 -2.81 16.24 9.17
CA LYS A 57 -1.47 15.75 8.82
C LYS A 57 -1.44 14.88 7.56
N MET A 58 -2.58 14.32 7.13
CA MET A 58 -2.65 13.37 6.00
C MET A 58 -2.02 13.89 4.70
N THR A 59 -2.08 15.20 4.42
CA THR A 59 -1.55 15.76 3.16
C THR A 59 -0.04 16.00 3.17
N LYS A 60 0.63 15.82 4.32
CA LYS A 60 2.07 16.14 4.49
C LYS A 60 2.87 14.98 5.08
N SER A 61 2.22 13.89 5.49
CA SER A 61 2.87 12.78 6.16
C SER A 61 2.78 11.50 5.34
N ASN A 62 3.89 10.77 5.28
CA ASN A 62 3.90 9.37 4.90
C ASN A 62 3.55 8.51 6.12
N VAL A 63 2.99 7.33 5.88
CA VAL A 63 2.80 6.35 6.95
C VAL A 63 4.17 5.91 7.46
N SER A 64 4.31 5.77 8.77
CA SER A 64 5.55 5.27 9.35
C SER A 64 5.69 3.76 9.13
N LEU A 65 6.91 3.22 9.11
CA LEU A 65 7.18 1.79 8.98
C LEU A 65 6.52 1.03 10.13
N LYS A 66 6.59 1.59 11.34
CA LYS A 66 5.90 1.03 12.50
C LYS A 66 4.39 1.00 12.29
N GLN A 67 3.79 2.13 11.89
CA GLN A 67 2.35 2.23 11.63
C GLN A 67 1.90 1.24 10.55
N PHE A 68 2.64 1.16 9.43
CA PHE A 68 2.31 0.26 8.33
C PHE A 68 2.50 -1.22 8.70
N ALA A 69 3.53 -1.56 9.48
CA ALA A 69 3.72 -2.91 9.99
C ALA A 69 2.57 -3.32 10.93
N SER A 70 2.19 -2.46 11.87
CA SER A 70 1.08 -2.72 12.79
C SER A 70 -0.28 -2.77 12.09
N TYR A 71 -0.42 -2.10 10.94
CA TYR A 71 -1.58 -2.21 10.07
C TYR A 71 -1.65 -3.57 9.36
N LEU A 72 -0.58 -3.99 8.68
CA LEU A 72 -0.54 -5.26 7.94
C LEU A 72 -0.60 -6.49 8.85
N PHE A 73 0.03 -6.39 10.03
CA PHE A 73 0.19 -7.47 10.98
C PHE A 73 -0.37 -7.05 12.33
N ARG A 74 -1.57 -7.55 12.64
CA ARG A 74 -2.21 -7.34 13.94
C ARG A 74 -1.40 -8.01 15.04
N ASN A 75 -1.48 -7.44 16.23
CA ASN A 75 -0.86 -7.96 17.44
C ASN A 75 0.68 -8.03 17.41
N LEU A 76 1.33 -7.36 16.45
CA LEU A 76 2.79 -7.27 16.35
C LEU A 76 3.46 -6.71 17.61
N GLU A 77 2.77 -5.78 18.30
CA GLU A 77 3.21 -5.17 19.56
C GLU A 77 2.63 -5.87 20.80
N SER A 78 1.82 -6.91 20.62
CA SER A 78 1.24 -7.63 21.76
C SER A 78 2.31 -8.53 22.39
N ASN A 79 2.39 -8.53 23.72
CA ASN A 79 3.24 -9.48 24.47
C ASN A 79 2.58 -10.85 24.62
N SER A 80 1.54 -11.13 23.83
CA SER A 80 0.83 -12.41 23.86
C SER A 80 1.68 -13.46 23.12
N SER A 81 1.59 -14.72 23.54
CA SER A 81 2.20 -15.84 22.81
C SER A 81 1.36 -16.26 21.59
N GLU A 82 0.41 -15.43 21.17
CA GLU A 82 -0.45 -15.69 20.01
C GLU A 82 0.34 -15.54 18.71
N ALA A 83 -0.08 -16.28 17.68
CA ALA A 83 0.47 -16.11 16.35
C ALA A 83 0.15 -14.70 15.81
N ILE A 84 1.09 -14.12 15.06
CA ILE A 84 0.85 -12.86 14.35
C ILE A 84 -0.30 -13.06 13.38
N CYS A 85 -1.30 -12.19 13.46
CA CYS A 85 -2.48 -12.23 12.61
C CYS A 85 -2.34 -11.23 11.45
N GLU A 86 -2.77 -11.63 10.26
CA GLU A 86 -2.84 -10.72 9.10
C GLU A 86 -3.95 -9.66 9.27
N LEU A 87 -3.92 -8.62 8.44
CA LEU A 87 -4.95 -7.60 8.37
C LEU A 87 -6.32 -8.24 8.11
N ALA A 88 -7.21 -8.20 9.11
CA ALA A 88 -8.58 -8.64 8.92
C ALA A 88 -9.44 -7.51 8.31
N PRO A 89 -10.46 -7.87 7.51
CA PRO A 89 -11.38 -6.90 6.93
C PRO A 89 -12.07 -6.04 8.00
N LEU A 90 -12.36 -4.80 7.65
CA LEU A 90 -13.24 -3.93 8.41
C LEU A 90 -14.70 -4.23 8.11
N THR A 91 -15.53 -4.12 9.15
CA THR A 91 -16.97 -4.05 8.96
C THR A 91 -17.35 -2.75 8.26
N PRO A 92 -18.53 -2.69 7.59
CA PRO A 92 -19.04 -1.43 7.04
C PRO A 92 -19.14 -0.30 8.08
N SER A 93 -19.40 -0.62 9.35
CA SER A 93 -19.39 0.37 10.43
C SER A 93 -17.98 0.91 10.72
N GLY A 94 -16.95 0.05 10.66
CA GLY A 94 -15.55 0.46 10.78
C GLY A 94 -15.13 1.41 9.65
N VAL A 95 -15.48 1.08 8.40
CA VAL A 95 -15.23 1.95 7.24
C VAL A 95 -15.94 3.30 7.39
N ASN A 96 -17.22 3.30 7.78
CA ASN A 96 -17.96 4.53 8.02
C ASN A 96 -17.37 5.39 9.15
N SER A 97 -16.76 4.76 10.15
CA SER A 97 -16.08 5.46 11.24
C SER A 97 -14.80 6.14 10.76
N LEU A 98 -14.03 5.46 9.90
CA LEU A 98 -12.86 6.05 9.25
C LEU A 98 -13.24 7.19 8.29
N LEU A 99 -14.28 7.01 7.47
CA LEU A 99 -14.78 8.06 6.57
C LEU A 99 -15.09 9.35 7.34
N LYS A 100 -15.78 9.23 8.49
CA LYS A 100 -16.06 10.37 9.37
C LYS A 100 -14.79 10.96 9.98
N LYS A 101 -13.84 10.12 10.40
CA LYS A 101 -12.57 10.56 11.00
C LYS A 101 -11.77 11.45 10.05
N ILE A 102 -11.74 11.11 8.76
CA ILE A 102 -10.96 11.84 7.74
C ILE A 102 -11.82 12.79 6.89
N ASP A 103 -13.07 13.04 7.29
CA ASP A 103 -14.02 13.88 6.55
C ASP A 103 -14.15 13.53 5.06
N ALA A 104 -14.06 12.23 4.73
CA ALA A 104 -14.10 11.75 3.37
C ALA A 104 -15.55 11.60 2.88
N HIS A 105 -15.86 12.33 1.81
CA HIS A 105 -17.18 12.36 1.19
C HIS A 105 -17.16 11.65 -0.17
N SER A 106 -18.27 11.01 -0.54
CA SER A 106 -18.46 10.58 -1.92
C SER A 106 -18.69 11.80 -2.81
N TYR A 107 -17.98 11.88 -3.93
CA TYR A 107 -18.16 12.93 -4.93
C TYR A 107 -18.83 12.36 -6.18
N THR A 108 -19.68 13.17 -6.81
CA THR A 108 -20.37 12.84 -8.06
C THR A 108 -20.04 13.90 -9.08
N ILE A 109 -19.45 13.49 -10.22
CA ILE A 109 -19.10 14.44 -11.28
C ILE A 109 -20.36 14.97 -11.96
N SER A 110 -20.41 16.29 -12.17
CA SER A 110 -21.50 16.97 -12.87
C SER A 110 -21.34 16.97 -14.38
N SER A 111 -20.11 16.78 -14.85
CA SER A 111 -19.68 16.82 -16.26
C SER A 111 -18.87 15.57 -16.60
N PRO A 112 -18.81 15.15 -17.87
CA PRO A 112 -17.91 14.08 -18.29
C PRO A 112 -16.45 14.49 -18.08
N GLU A 113 -15.69 13.68 -17.34
CA GLU A 113 -14.30 13.98 -16.96
C GLU A 113 -13.46 12.71 -17.00
N SER A 114 -12.27 12.75 -17.60
CA SER A 114 -11.31 11.63 -17.63
C SER A 114 -11.89 10.28 -18.07
N GLY A 115 -12.84 10.30 -19.01
CA GLY A 115 -13.52 9.10 -19.52
C GLY A 115 -14.73 8.63 -18.71
N PHE A 116 -15.08 9.31 -17.61
CA PHE A 116 -16.26 9.00 -16.81
C PHE A 116 -17.45 9.87 -17.23
N PRO A 117 -18.66 9.31 -17.38
CA PRO A 117 -19.85 10.07 -17.74
C PRO A 117 -20.34 10.93 -16.56
N ALA A 118 -21.03 12.04 -16.88
CA ALA A 118 -21.72 12.85 -15.89
C ALA A 118 -22.66 11.99 -15.02
N GLY A 119 -22.68 12.24 -13.72
CA GLY A 119 -23.42 11.45 -12.74
C GLY A 119 -22.65 10.26 -12.17
N THR A 120 -21.41 10.01 -12.58
CA THR A 120 -20.58 8.95 -11.97
C THR A 120 -20.28 9.28 -10.51
N LYS A 121 -20.66 8.37 -9.61
CA LYS A 121 -20.41 8.48 -8.17
C LYS A 121 -19.15 7.72 -7.79
N PHE A 122 -18.15 8.43 -7.28
CA PHE A 122 -16.92 7.84 -6.77
C PHE A 122 -17.05 7.51 -5.29
N LYS A 123 -16.77 6.26 -4.94
CA LYS A 123 -16.66 5.81 -3.55
C LYS A 123 -15.22 5.95 -3.08
N SER A 124 -15.04 6.18 -1.79
CA SER A 124 -13.71 6.23 -1.18
C SER A 124 -12.99 4.88 -1.29
N PHE A 125 -11.68 4.92 -1.48
CA PHE A 125 -10.80 3.74 -1.45
C PHE A 125 -10.85 2.99 -0.11
N LEU A 126 -11.32 3.62 0.98
CA LEU A 126 -11.50 2.96 2.29
C LEU A 126 -12.44 1.74 2.23
N TRP A 127 -13.30 1.65 1.22
CA TRP A 127 -14.15 0.47 1.02
C TRP A 127 -13.38 -0.79 0.64
N HIS A 128 -12.13 -0.68 0.18
CA HIS A 128 -11.24 -1.84 -0.04
C HIS A 128 -11.02 -2.65 1.24
N GLU A 129 -11.08 -2.01 2.42
CA GLU A 129 -10.93 -2.70 3.71
C GLU A 129 -12.06 -3.69 4.02
N THR A 130 -13.17 -3.67 3.28
CA THR A 130 -14.25 -4.65 3.51
C THR A 130 -13.92 -6.04 2.96
N ALA A 131 -12.87 -6.16 2.14
CA ALA A 131 -12.35 -7.42 1.64
C ALA A 131 -11.04 -7.79 2.35
N PRO A 132 -10.70 -9.09 2.44
CA PRO A 132 -9.38 -9.51 2.89
C PRO A 132 -8.29 -8.98 1.98
N ILE A 133 -7.14 -8.58 2.56
CA ILE A 133 -5.97 -8.23 1.78
C ILE A 133 -5.54 -9.41 0.91
N ARG A 134 -5.21 -9.15 -0.34
CA ARG A 134 -4.72 -10.19 -1.26
C ARG A 134 -3.36 -10.71 -0.78
N PRO A 135 -3.08 -12.03 -0.87
CA PRO A 135 -1.78 -12.58 -0.46
C PRO A 135 -0.58 -11.92 -1.14
N MET A 136 -0.68 -11.62 -2.44
CA MET A 136 0.39 -10.93 -3.18
C MET A 136 0.59 -9.49 -2.72
N THR A 137 -0.48 -8.81 -2.33
CA THR A 137 -0.43 -7.44 -1.79
C THR A 137 0.18 -7.44 -0.39
N LEU A 138 -0.18 -8.40 0.46
CA LEU A 138 0.42 -8.58 1.79
C LEU A 138 1.92 -8.87 1.69
N LEU A 139 2.32 -9.78 0.80
CA LEU A 139 3.73 -10.07 0.54
C LEU A 139 4.47 -8.83 0.05
N ALA A 140 3.88 -8.05 -0.86
CA ALA A 140 4.47 -6.81 -1.35
C ALA A 140 4.61 -5.77 -0.22
N GLY A 141 3.63 -5.66 0.68
CA GLY A 141 3.71 -4.81 1.86
C GLY A 141 4.84 -5.21 2.81
N TYR A 142 5.01 -6.52 3.06
CA TYR A 142 6.16 -7.03 3.81
C TYR A 142 7.49 -6.70 3.14
N LEU A 143 7.59 -6.91 1.82
CA LEU A 143 8.81 -6.60 1.07
C LEU A 143 9.10 -5.10 1.03
N ALA A 144 8.09 -4.23 1.00
CA ALA A 144 8.27 -2.78 1.07
C ALA A 144 8.91 -2.37 2.42
N ILE A 145 8.42 -2.92 3.53
CA ILE A 145 9.02 -2.71 4.87
C ILE A 145 10.47 -3.21 4.88
N TRP A 146 10.71 -4.40 4.33
CA TRP A 146 12.05 -5.00 4.29
C TRP A 146 13.01 -4.17 3.42
N LEU A 147 12.61 -3.76 2.23
CA LEU A 147 13.41 -2.94 1.33
C LEU A 147 13.83 -1.65 2.04
N LYS A 148 12.86 -0.95 2.64
CA LYS A 148 13.13 0.29 3.36
C LYS A 148 14.05 0.10 4.57
N LYS A 149 13.87 -0.97 5.37
CA LYS A 149 14.68 -1.21 6.57
C LYS A 149 16.07 -1.78 6.29
N CYS A 150 16.21 -2.64 5.29
CA CYS A 150 17.40 -3.48 5.12
C CYS A 150 18.23 -3.11 3.90
N MET A 151 17.63 -2.50 2.86
CA MET A 151 18.32 -2.26 1.59
C MET A 151 18.53 -0.79 1.24
N VAL A 152 17.82 0.14 1.88
CA VAL A 152 18.03 1.60 1.70
C VAL A 152 19.00 2.11 2.77
N PRO A 153 20.28 2.38 2.45
CA PRO A 153 21.27 2.62 3.49
C PRO A 153 21.21 4.00 4.16
N TYR A 154 20.31 4.92 3.76
CA TYR A 154 20.67 6.34 3.89
C TYR A 154 19.58 7.38 4.18
N GLN A 155 18.33 7.02 4.43
CA GLN A 155 17.35 8.02 4.90
C GLN A 155 16.81 7.62 6.27
N SER A 156 17.29 8.33 7.29
CA SER A 156 17.06 8.17 8.74
C SER A 156 15.62 8.39 9.21
N GLY A 157 14.64 8.35 8.30
CA GLY A 157 13.22 8.51 8.62
C GLY A 157 12.50 7.18 8.80
N ASP A 158 11.62 7.13 9.80
CA ASP A 158 10.64 6.04 9.96
C ASP A 158 9.54 6.09 8.89
N ALA A 159 9.55 7.05 7.97
CA ALA A 159 8.57 7.15 6.89
C ALA A 159 8.75 6.02 5.85
N LEU A 160 7.63 5.45 5.40
CA LEU A 160 7.57 4.55 4.24
C LEU A 160 7.25 5.37 2.98
N PRO A 161 8.23 5.65 2.10
CA PRO A 161 8.00 6.39 0.86
C PRO A 161 7.24 5.52 -0.16
N LEU A 162 6.42 6.14 -1.02
CA LEU A 162 5.66 5.39 -2.05
C LEU A 162 6.59 4.76 -3.11
N GLU A 163 7.78 5.30 -3.24
CA GLU A 163 8.85 4.89 -4.13
C GLU A 163 9.42 3.50 -3.78
N VAL A 164 9.12 2.95 -2.60
CA VAL A 164 9.49 1.56 -2.27
C VAL A 164 8.44 0.53 -2.74
N LEU A 165 7.20 0.98 -3.06
CA LEU A 165 6.08 0.07 -3.30
C LEU A 165 6.23 -0.68 -4.62
N TYR A 166 6.57 0.01 -5.71
CA TYR A 166 6.73 -0.64 -7.01
C TYR A 166 7.89 -1.64 -7.03
N PRO A 167 9.10 -1.33 -6.53
CA PRO A 167 10.15 -2.32 -6.36
C PRO A 167 9.69 -3.54 -5.53
N ALA A 168 8.92 -3.33 -4.46
CA ALA A 168 8.39 -4.43 -3.66
C ALA A 168 7.45 -5.33 -4.46
N VAL A 169 6.57 -4.75 -5.29
CA VAL A 169 5.70 -5.49 -6.20
C VAL A 169 6.50 -6.24 -7.25
N GLN A 170 7.54 -5.66 -7.83
CA GLN A 170 8.39 -6.39 -8.79
C GLN A 170 9.00 -7.64 -8.16
N LEU A 171 9.43 -7.55 -6.90
CA LEU A 171 9.98 -8.69 -6.16
C LEU A 171 8.96 -9.77 -5.84
N THR A 172 7.67 -9.46 -5.66
CA THR A 172 6.67 -10.50 -5.42
C THR A 172 6.42 -11.36 -6.65
N TYR A 173 6.55 -10.78 -7.85
CA TYR A 173 6.20 -11.44 -9.12
C TYR A 173 7.37 -12.07 -9.88
N LYS A 174 8.56 -12.17 -9.26
CA LYS A 174 9.79 -12.83 -9.77
C LYS A 174 9.73 -13.24 -11.26
N LYS A 175 10.04 -12.29 -12.13
CA LYS A 175 10.74 -12.57 -13.39
C LYS A 175 11.89 -11.59 -13.45
N GLU A 176 13.09 -12.14 -13.33
CA GLU A 176 14.42 -11.57 -13.63
C GLU A 176 14.51 -10.03 -13.57
N LEU A 177 15.17 -9.53 -12.52
CA LEU A 177 15.93 -8.28 -12.62
C LEU A 177 17.13 -8.52 -13.55
#